data_AF-A0A0D0PD17-F1
#
_entry.id   AF-A0A0D0PD17-F1
#
_cell.length_a   1.000
_cell.length_b   1.000
_cell.length_c   1.000
_cell.angle_alpha   90.00
_cell.angle_beta   90.00
_cell.angle_gamma   90.00
#
_symmetry.space_group_name_H-M   'P 1'
#
loop_
_entity.id
_entity.type
_entity.pdbx_description
1 polymer ?
#
loop_
_entity_poly.entity_id
_entity_poly.type
_entity_poly.pdbx_seq_one_letter_code
_entity_poly.pdbx_strand_id
1 'polypeptide(L)' 'NTQALDAWTRFDVGARYTTRIAQRPTTLRATVQNVFDREYWSGVASYGAFSQGAPRTLLLSATVDF' A
#
# COMPACT_ATOMS: atom_id res chain seq x y z
N ASN A 1 -30.28 -13.84 2.78
CA ASN A 1 -29.21 -13.11 2.07
C ASN A 1 -27.95 -13.97 2.18
N THR A 2 -27.40 -14.44 1.05
CA THR A 2 -26.34 -15.48 0.99
C THR A 2 -25.05 -15.00 0.31
N GLN A 3 -24.92 -13.69 0.06
CA GLN A 3 -23.72 -13.14 -0.60
C GLN A 3 -22.57 -13.04 0.41
N ALA A 4 -21.46 -13.71 0.10
CA ALA A 4 -20.23 -13.68 0.88
C ALA A 4 -19.04 -13.42 -0.06
N LEU A 5 -18.07 -12.64 0.40
CA LEU A 5 -16.79 -12.47 -0.28
C LEU A 5 -15.78 -13.46 0.30
N ASP A 6 -14.96 -14.03 -0.56
CA ASP A 6 -13.87 -14.91 -0.14
C ASP A 6 -12.86 -14.14 0.71
N ALA A 7 -12.34 -14.82 1.74
CA ALA A 7 -11.24 -14.32 2.52
C ALA A 7 -9.99 -14.20 1.63
N TRP A 8 -9.27 -13.09 1.78
CA TRP A 8 -8.03 -12.82 1.06
C TRP A 8 -6.95 -12.37 2.03
N THR A 9 -5.69 -12.54 1.60
CA THR A 9 -4.52 -12.08 2.34
C THR A 9 -3.61 -11.32 1.38
N ARG A 10 -3.21 -10.11 1.79
CA ARG A 10 -2.27 -9.26 1.05
C ARG A 10 -1.02 -9.05 1.89
N PHE A 11 0.12 -9.04 1.22
CA PHE A 11 1.41 -8.73 1.82
C PHE A 11 1.94 -7.42 1.27
N ASP A 12 2.41 -6.55 2.16
CA ASP A 12 3.04 -5.28 1.85
C ASP A 12 4.44 -5.28 2.45
N VAL A 13 5.41 -4.70 1.74
CA VAL A 13 6.82 -4.63 2.18
C VAL A 13 7.29 -3.20 2.10
N GLY A 14 7.99 -2.74 3.14
CA GLY A 14 8.51 -1.39 3.22
C GLY A 14 9.99 -1.35 3.59
N ALA A 15 10.70 -0.37 3.04
CA ALA A 15 12.06 -0.01 3.38
C ALA A 15 12.13 1.47 3.78
N ARG A 16 12.94 1.78 4.78
CA ARG A 16 13.23 3.15 5.21
C ARG A 16 14.74 3.36 5.28
N TYR A 17 15.20 4.46 4.70
CA TYR A 17 16.59 4.88 4.78
C TYR A 17 16.69 6.30 5.32
N THR A 18 17.45 6.49 6.39
CA THR A 18 17.71 7.80 6.99
C THR A 18 19.16 8.17 6.72
N THR A 19 19.38 9.32 6.10
CA THR A 19 20.69 9.83 5.70
C THR A 19 20.75 11.34 5.90
N ARG A 20 21.88 11.97 5.57
CA ARG A 20 22.00 13.43 5.47
C ARG A 20 22.34 13.78 4.03
N ILE A 21 21.52 14.61 3.40
CA ILE A 21 21.77 15.14 2.05
C ILE A 21 22.02 16.64 2.21
N ALA A 22 23.16 17.14 1.72
CA ALA A 22 23.55 18.54 1.86
C ALA A 22 23.46 19.06 3.32
N GLN A 23 23.98 18.28 4.28
CA GLN A 23 23.92 18.53 5.74
C GLN A 23 22.51 18.52 6.36
N ARG A 24 21.45 18.26 5.58
CA ARG A 24 20.08 18.17 6.06
C ARG A 24 19.68 16.72 6.34
N PRO A 25 19.17 16.40 7.55
CA PRO A 25 18.57 15.10 7.80
C PRO A 25 17.49 14.81 6.76
N THR A 26 17.60 13.65 6.10
CA THR A 26 16.68 13.22 5.05
C THR A 26 16.26 11.78 5.31
N THR A 27 14.95 11.52 5.26
CA THR A 27 14.39 10.17 5.33
C THR A 27 13.73 9.82 4.01
N LEU A 28 14.20 8.76 3.39
CA LEU A 28 13.61 8.14 2.21
C LEU A 28 12.77 6.93 2.64
N ARG A 29 11.59 6.77 2.04
CA ARG A 29 10.70 5.64 2.29
C ARG A 29 10.25 5.06 0.97
N ALA A 30 10.27 3.74 0.89
CA ALA A 30 9.74 2.98 -0.23
C ALA A 30 8.83 1.88 0.32
N THR A 31 7.60 1.80 -0.17
CA THR A 31 6.64 0.76 0.22
C THR A 31 6.05 0.14 -1.04
N VAL A 32 6.11 -1.18 -1.15
CA VAL A 32 5.39 -1.95 -2.15
C VAL A 32 4.17 -2.57 -1.48
N GLN A 33 2.99 -2.16 -1.92
CA GLN A 33 1.72 -2.76 -1.52
C GLN A 33 1.34 -3.86 -2.51
N ASN A 34 0.67 -4.90 -2.01
CA ASN A 34 0.26 -6.07 -2.80
C ASN A 34 1.44 -6.71 -3.54
N VAL A 35 2.46 -7.14 -2.80
CA VAL A 35 3.71 -7.68 -3.37
C VAL A 35 3.47 -8.87 -4.28
N PHE A 36 2.45 -9.70 -4.00
CA PHE A 36 2.07 -10.85 -4.81
C PHE A 36 1.04 -10.53 -5.91
N ASP A 37 0.68 -9.26 -6.07
CA ASP A 37 -0.28 -8.78 -7.08
C ASP A 37 -1.59 -9.58 -7.12
N ARG A 38 -2.15 -9.85 -5.93
CA ARG A 38 -3.37 -10.62 -5.80
C ARG A 38 -4.56 -9.77 -6.23
N GLU A 39 -5.43 -10.34 -7.05
CA GLU A 39 -6.75 -9.79 -7.32
C GLU A 39 -7.69 -10.17 -6.17
N TYR A 40 -8.37 -9.17 -5.60
CA TYR A 40 -9.29 -9.37 -4.48
C TYR A 40 -10.33 -8.26 -4.45
N TRP A 41 -11.45 -8.52 -3.76
CA TRP A 41 -12.47 -7.52 -3.46
C TRP A 41 -12.17 -6.88 -2.10
N SER A 42 -11.83 -5.59 -2.08
CA SER A 42 -11.46 -4.88 -0.86
C SER A 42 -12.66 -4.52 0.02
N GLY A 43 -13.88 -4.55 -0.54
CA GLY A 43 -15.10 -4.36 0.24
C GLY A 43 -16.35 -4.26 -0.63
N VAL A 44 -17.49 -4.19 0.05
CA VAL A 44 -18.80 -3.94 -0.55
C VAL A 44 -19.27 -2.57 -0.08
N ALA A 45 -19.55 -1.66 -1.02
CA ALA A 45 -20.19 -0.39 -0.71
C ALA A 45 -21.67 -0.61 -0.38
N SER A 46 -22.27 0.30 0.38
CA SER A 46 -23.61 0.19 0.99
C SER A 46 -24.78 -0.16 0.04
N TYR A 47 -24.56 -0.10 -1.27
CA TYR A 47 -25.56 -0.39 -2.31
C TYR A 47 -25.19 -1.58 -3.21
N GLY A 48 -24.30 -2.48 -2.76
CA GLY A 48 -23.93 -3.69 -3.50
C GLY A 48 -22.86 -3.51 -4.58
N ALA A 49 -22.20 -2.34 -4.62
CA ALA A 49 -21.05 -2.14 -5.49
C ALA A 49 -19.80 -2.76 -4.85
N PHE A 50 -19.13 -3.64 -5.58
CA PHE A 50 -17.87 -4.23 -5.15
C PHE A 50 -16.71 -3.29 -5.48
N SER A 51 -15.85 -3.04 -4.48
CA SER A 51 -14.60 -2.30 -4.69
C SER A 51 -13.48 -3.30 -4.91
N GLN A 52 -12.82 -3.19 -6.05
CA GLN A 52 -11.63 -3.98 -6.35
C GLN A 52 -10.44 -3.45 -5.54
N GLY A 53 -9.67 -4.36 -4.96
CA GLY A 53 -8.41 -4.04 -4.31
C GLY A 53 -7.41 -3.42 -5.27
N ALA A 54 -6.58 -2.52 -4.76
CA ALA A 54 -5.53 -1.91 -5.56
C ALA A 54 -4.53 -2.98 -6.06
N PRO A 55 -4.07 -2.87 -7.33
CA PRO A 55 -3.01 -3.74 -7.85
C PRO A 55 -1.68 -3.46 -7.12
N ARG A 56 -0.63 -4.20 -7.46
CA ARG A 56 0.73 -3.93 -6.95
C ARG A 56 1.10 -2.45 -7.12
N THR A 57 1.34 -1.78 -6.00
CA THR A 57 1.53 -0.32 -5.97
C THR A 57 2.84 0.02 -5.27
N LEU A 58 3.69 0.82 -5.92
CA LEU A 58 4.92 1.35 -5.34
C LEU A 58 4.67 2.78 -4.84
N LEU A 59 4.90 3.00 -3.55
CA LEU A 59 4.83 4.30 -2.89
C LEU A 59 6.24 4.76 -2.53
N LEU A 60 6.63 5.94 -3.01
CA LEU A 60 7.92 6.56 -2.71
C LEU A 60 7.69 7.91 -2.05
N SER A 61 8.40 8.17 -0.95
CA SER A 61 8.38 9.48 -0.30
C SER A 61 9.75 9.86 0.26
N ALA A 62 9.97 11.17 0.37
CA ALA A 62 11.16 11.77 0.95
C ALA A 62 10.74 12.89 1.91
N THR A 63 11.36 12.93 3.08
CA THR A 63 11.23 14.03 4.05
C THR A 63 12.61 14.62 4.27
N VAL A 64 12.74 15.94 4.12
CA VAL A 64 13.99 16.68 4.33
C VAL A 64 13.73 17.72 5.41
N ASP A 65 14.52 17.69 6.47
CA ASP A 65 14.42 18.65 7.57
C ASP A 65 15.18 19.95 7.20
N PHE A 66 14.65 21.11 7.61
CA PHE A 66 15.17 22.44 7.25
C PHE A 66 16.24 22.95 8.21
#